data_AF-U1PHB0-F1
#
_entry.id   AF-U1PHB0-F1
#
_cell.length_a   1.000
_cell.length_b   1.000
_cell.length_c   1.000
_cell.angle_alpha   90.00
_cell.angle_beta   90.00
_cell.angle_gamma   90.00
#
_symmetry.space_group_name_H-M   'P 1'
#
loop_
_entity.id
_entity.type
_entity.pdbx_description
1 polymer ?
#
loop_
_entity_poly.entity_id
_entity_poly.type
_entity_poly.pdbx_seq_one_letter_code
_entity_poly.pdbx_strand_id
1 'polypeptide(L)'
;MAAASVYAACRCAGLPRTLQEVSVTSTVSHERVQNAYSVLNRELELPMVPMEPLEYVPRVTSALGLPAGTRQRAAALAKQAVRTGVANGYNPAGVAAGCVYQAAREQDASKRGKTNFRCSVRSTPRHFKKP
;
A
#
# COMPACT_ATOMS: atom_id res chain seq x y z
N MET A 1 -3.70 12.95 20.57
CA MET A 1 -4.29 13.69 19.43
C MET A 1 -3.28 14.00 18.33
N ALA A 2 -2.04 14.43 18.63
CA ALA A 2 -1.02 14.74 17.60
C ALA A 2 -0.87 13.69 16.48
N ALA A 3 -0.73 12.41 16.83
CA ALA A 3 -0.61 11.32 15.84
C ALA A 3 -1.82 11.21 14.90
N ALA A 4 -3.04 11.38 15.41
CA ALA A 4 -4.26 11.33 14.62
C ALA A 4 -4.40 12.54 13.70
N SER A 5 -3.97 13.73 14.14
CA SER A 5 -3.92 14.95 13.31
C SER A 5 -2.92 14.81 12.15
N VAL A 6 -1.75 14.23 12.40
CA VAL A 6 -0.76 13.93 11.35
C VAL A 6 -1.33 12.94 10.34
N TYR A 7 -1.99 11.87 10.80
CA TYR A 7 -2.64 10.90 9.92
C TYR A 7 -3.75 11.55 9.07
N ALA A 8 -4.58 12.42 9.67
CA ALA A 8 -5.60 13.17 8.96
C ALA A 8 -4.99 14.09 7.88
N ALA A 9 -3.94 14.84 8.21
CA ALA A 9 -3.24 15.68 7.24
C ALA A 9 -2.62 14.87 6.09
N CYS A 10 -2.02 13.71 6.38
CA CYS A 10 -1.50 12.82 5.34
C CYS A 10 -2.61 12.28 4.42
N ARG A 11 -3.79 11.96 4.97
CA ARG A 11 -4.96 11.54 4.20
C ARG A 11 -5.48 12.66 3.31
N CYS A 12 -5.58 13.88 3.82
CA CYS A 12 -5.98 15.05 3.04
C CYS A 12 -4.99 15.38 1.92
N ALA A 13 -3.69 15.11 2.14
CA ALA A 13 -2.65 15.29 1.14
C ALA A 13 -2.57 14.15 0.09
N GLY A 14 -3.44 13.14 0.16
CA GLY A 14 -3.41 11.98 -0.76
C GLY A 14 -2.18 11.10 -0.59
N LEU A 15 -1.58 11.07 0.61
CA LEU A 15 -0.42 10.23 0.88
C LEU A 15 -0.88 8.84 1.31
N PRO A 16 -0.40 7.75 0.68
CA PRO A 16 -0.73 6.37 1.04
C PRO A 16 -0.01 5.92 2.31
N ARG A 17 -0.39 6.53 3.44
CA ARG A 17 0.06 6.19 4.80
C ARG A 17 -1.00 5.35 5.49
N THR A 18 -0.56 4.29 6.15
CA THR A 18 -1.44 3.42 6.95
C THR A 18 -1.47 3.89 8.40
N LEU A 19 -2.57 3.63 9.11
CA LEU A 19 -2.70 3.99 10.51
C LEU A 19 -1.64 3.28 11.38
N GLN A 20 -1.30 2.03 11.03
CA GLN A 20 -0.24 1.28 11.70
C GLN A 20 1.12 2.00 11.67
N GLU A 21 1.51 2.57 10.53
CA GLU A 21 2.78 3.31 10.41
C GLU A 21 2.86 4.51 11.35
N VAL A 22 1.75 5.25 11.46
CA VAL A 22 1.66 6.39 12.35
C VAL A 22 1.65 5.92 13.81
N SER A 23 0.95 4.82 14.11
CA SER A 23 0.92 4.27 15.46
C SER A 23 2.28 3.78 15.95
N VAL A 24 3.09 3.15 15.09
CA VAL A 24 4.42 2.61 15.45
C VAL A 24 5.39 3.72 15.84
N THR A 25 5.25 4.91 15.25
CA THR A 25 6.10 6.07 15.57
C THR A 25 5.56 6.84 16.79
N SER A 26 4.33 6.55 17.22
CA SER A 26 3.69 7.22 18.34
C SER A 26 3.90 6.46 19.65
N THR A 27 3.88 7.19 20.77
CA THR A 27 3.90 6.60 22.12
C THR A 27 2.54 5.99 22.54
N VAL A 28 1.55 6.01 21.65
CA VAL A 28 0.15 5.71 21.95
C VAL A 28 -0.27 4.41 21.25
N SER A 29 -1.15 3.62 21.88
CA SER A 29 -1.67 2.38 21.29
C SER A 29 -2.46 2.63 20.00
N HIS A 30 -2.41 1.66 19.07
CA HIS A 30 -3.11 1.72 17.78
C HIS A 30 -4.60 2.06 17.91
N GLU A 31 -5.30 1.40 18.84
CA GLU A 31 -6.73 1.63 19.12
C GLU A 31 -7.01 3.07 19.55
N ARG A 32 -6.13 3.66 20.37
CA ARG A 32 -6.27 5.05 20.80
C ARG A 32 -6.06 6.03 19.65
N VAL A 33 -5.12 5.75 18.75
CA VAL A 33 -4.92 6.57 17.53
C VAL A 33 -6.14 6.48 16.62
N GLN A 34 -6.70 5.27 16.46
CA GLN A 34 -7.92 5.04 15.68
C GLN A 34 -9.13 5.77 16.27
N ASN A 35 -9.36 5.65 17.58
CA ASN A 35 -10.45 6.36 18.26
C ASN A 35 -10.30 7.88 18.15
N ALA A 36 -9.09 8.41 18.38
CA ALA A 36 -8.84 9.84 18.25
C ALA A 36 -9.09 10.33 16.82
N TYR A 37 -8.74 9.53 15.81
CA TYR A 37 -9.03 9.84 14.42
C TYR A 37 -10.53 9.78 14.11
N SER A 38 -11.28 8.81 14.64
CA SER A 38 -12.73 8.75 14.47
C SER A 38 -13.44 9.97 15.06
N VAL A 39 -12.99 10.44 16.22
CA VAL A 39 -13.50 11.68 16.85
C VAL A 39 -13.18 12.88 15.96
N LEU A 40 -11.91 13.03 15.52
CA LEU A 40 -11.52 14.12 14.62
C LEU A 40 -12.33 14.11 13.33
N ASN A 41 -12.55 12.94 12.72
CA ASN A 41 -13.32 12.85 11.49
C ASN A 41 -14.78 13.28 11.68
N ARG A 42 -15.37 12.97 12.85
CA ARG A 42 -16.74 13.37 13.16
C ARG A 42 -16.86 14.88 13.43
N GLU A 43 -15.89 15.46 14.11
CA GLU A 43 -15.92 16.87 14.50
C GLU A 43 -15.49 17.83 13.37
N LEU A 44 -14.57 17.40 12.48
CA LEU A 44 -14.05 18.22 11.38
C LEU A 44 -14.70 17.93 10.02
N GLU A 45 -15.61 16.96 9.93
CA GLU A 45 -16.30 16.54 8.70
C GLU A 45 -15.35 16.43 7.48
N LEU A 46 -14.21 15.77 7.68
CA LEU A 46 -13.15 15.78 6.69
C LEU A 46 -13.62 15.10 5.39
N PRO A 47 -13.45 15.73 4.21
CA PRO A 47 -13.83 15.14 2.93
C PRO A 47 -12.81 14.07 2.54
N MET A 48 -12.95 12.87 3.11
CA MET A 48 -11.99 11.80 2.90
C MET A 48 -12.42 10.87 1.78
N VAL A 49 -11.66 10.90 0.69
CA VAL A 49 -11.79 9.96 -0.42
C VAL A 49 -11.19 8.61 0.00
N PRO A 50 -11.84 7.49 -0.31
CA PRO A 50 -11.23 6.17 -0.13
C PRO A 50 -9.92 6.08 -0.93
N MET A 51 -8.87 5.57 -0.29
CA MET A 51 -7.56 5.42 -0.93
C MET A 51 -7.60 4.28 -1.94
N GLU A 52 -7.26 4.58 -3.19
CA GLU A 52 -7.24 3.59 -4.26
C GLU A 52 -6.01 2.67 -4.17
N PRO A 53 -6.11 1.38 -4.54
CA PRO A 53 -4.97 0.47 -4.60
C PRO A 53 -3.81 1.00 -5.46
N LEU A 54 -4.14 1.79 -6.49
CA LEU A 54 -3.17 2.39 -7.41
C LEU A 54 -2.15 3.28 -6.67
N GLU A 55 -2.59 4.00 -5.65
CA GLU A 55 -1.74 4.93 -4.89
C GLU A 55 -0.69 4.20 -4.05
N TYR A 56 -0.93 2.92 -3.71
CA TYR A 56 0.03 2.09 -2.98
C TYR A 56 1.13 1.48 -3.88
N VAL A 57 0.90 1.37 -5.19
CA VAL A 57 1.84 0.72 -6.13
C VAL A 57 3.22 1.40 -6.17
N PRO A 58 3.35 2.74 -6.31
CA PRO A 58 4.65 3.40 -6.33
C PRO A 58 5.47 3.15 -5.06
N ARG A 59 4.78 3.08 -3.92
CA ARG A 59 5.41 2.83 -2.63
C ARG A 59 5.95 1.40 -2.52
N VAL A 60 5.12 0.41 -2.83
CA VAL A 60 5.51 -1.01 -2.75
C VAL A 60 6.65 -1.32 -3.73
N THR A 61 6.58 -0.79 -4.95
CA THR A 61 7.63 -0.99 -5.96
C THR A 61 8.95 -0.33 -5.57
N SER A 62 8.91 0.85 -4.94
CA SER A 62 10.11 1.54 -4.46
C SER A 62 10.74 0.81 -3.27
N ALA A 63 9.92 0.30 -2.33
CA ALA A 63 10.39 -0.51 -1.21
C ALA A 63 11.10 -1.81 -1.68
N LEU A 64 10.66 -2.38 -2.80
CA LEU A 64 11.25 -3.57 -3.41
C LEU A 64 12.37 -3.28 -4.42
N GLY A 65 12.69 -2.01 -4.69
CA GLY A 65 13.72 -1.62 -5.66
C GLY A 65 13.44 -2.08 -7.10
N LEU A 66 12.16 -2.19 -7.48
CA LEU A 66 11.78 -2.74 -8.77
C LEU A 66 11.96 -1.72 -9.92
N PRO A 67 12.33 -2.19 -11.13
CA PRO A 67 12.51 -1.31 -12.28
C PRO A 67 11.18 -0.67 -12.73
N ALA A 68 11.27 0.47 -13.41
CA ALA A 68 10.12 1.25 -13.87
C ALA A 68 9.14 0.44 -14.73
N GLY A 69 9.63 -0.51 -15.53
CA GLY A 69 8.78 -1.40 -16.33
C GLY A 69 7.87 -2.29 -15.47
N THR A 70 8.38 -2.82 -14.35
CA THR A 70 7.56 -3.62 -13.41
C THR A 70 6.53 -2.73 -12.72
N ARG A 71 6.91 -1.49 -12.36
CA ARG A 71 6.00 -0.51 -11.76
C ARG A 71 4.84 -0.16 -12.70
N GLN A 72 5.12 0.13 -13.97
CA GLN A 72 4.08 0.42 -14.96
C GLN A 72 3.14 -0.76 -15.15
N ARG A 73 3.68 -1.98 -15.22
CA ARG A 73 2.87 -3.20 -15.35
C ARG A 73 1.99 -3.42 -14.12
N ALA A 74 2.54 -3.28 -12.91
CA ALA A 74 1.78 -3.38 -11.67
C ALA A 74 0.67 -2.32 -11.57
N ALA A 75 0.94 -1.09 -12.02
CA ALA A 75 -0.06 -0.03 -12.05
C ALA A 75 -1.20 -0.33 -13.04
N ALA A 76 -0.89 -0.95 -14.19
CA ALA A 76 -1.90 -1.39 -15.16
C ALA A 76 -2.79 -2.50 -14.57
N LEU A 77 -2.20 -3.49 -13.89
CA LEU A 77 -2.93 -4.56 -13.19
C LEU A 77 -3.82 -3.99 -12.08
N ALA A 78 -3.32 -3.03 -11.29
CA ALA A 78 -4.10 -2.38 -10.25
C ALA A 78 -5.30 -1.61 -10.83
N LYS A 79 -5.09 -0.86 -11.92
CA LYS A 79 -6.19 -0.17 -12.64
C LYS A 79 -7.24 -1.17 -13.15
N GLN A 80 -6.80 -2.31 -13.67
CA GLN A 80 -7.72 -3.36 -14.13
C GLN A 80 -8.52 -3.95 -12.96
N ALA A 81 -7.87 -4.23 -11.82
CA ALA A 81 -8.52 -4.77 -10.63
C ALA A 81 -9.59 -3.82 -10.04
N VAL A 82 -9.36 -2.51 -10.11
CA VAL A 82 -10.35 -1.49 -9.73
C VAL A 82 -11.51 -1.48 -10.73
N ARG A 83 -11.22 -1.48 -12.04
CA ARG A 83 -12.25 -1.49 -13.09
C ARG A 83 -13.15 -2.72 -13.07
N THR A 84 -12.60 -3.89 -12.74
CA THR A 84 -13.37 -5.13 -12.66
C THR A 84 -14.08 -5.31 -11.31
N GLY A 85 -13.91 -4.38 -10.37
CA GLY A 85 -14.52 -4.46 -9.05
C GLY A 85 -13.93 -5.53 -8.13
N VAL A 86 -12.84 -6.20 -8.54
CA VAL A 86 -12.16 -7.24 -7.73
C VAL A 86 -11.51 -6.64 -6.48
N ALA A 87 -11.18 -5.35 -6.51
CA ALA A 87 -10.64 -4.63 -5.36
C ALA A 87 -11.70 -4.30 -4.28
N ASN A 88 -13.00 -4.38 -4.60
CA ASN A 88 -14.07 -4.04 -3.66
C ASN A 88 -14.14 -5.07 -2.53
N GLY A 89 -14.04 -4.60 -1.28
CA GLY A 89 -14.06 -5.46 -0.08
C GLY A 89 -12.68 -6.01 0.34
N TYR A 90 -11.62 -5.76 -0.43
CA TYR A 90 -10.25 -6.11 -0.05
C TYR A 90 -9.47 -4.89 0.42
N ASN A 91 -8.50 -5.11 1.31
CA ASN A 91 -7.59 -4.04 1.74
C ASN A 91 -6.78 -3.55 0.51
N PRO A 92 -6.84 -2.25 0.15
CA PRO A 92 -6.18 -1.71 -1.05
C PRO A 92 -4.66 -1.93 -1.06
N ALA A 93 -4.03 -1.94 0.13
CA ALA A 93 -2.61 -2.25 0.25
C ALA A 93 -2.29 -3.72 -0.13
N GLY A 94 -3.18 -4.66 0.20
CA GLY A 94 -3.04 -6.07 -0.15
C GLY A 94 -3.24 -6.32 -1.64
N VAL A 95 -4.23 -5.66 -2.25
CA VAL A 95 -4.48 -5.72 -3.70
C VAL A 95 -3.26 -5.19 -4.46
N ALA A 96 -2.72 -4.04 -4.04
CA ALA A 96 -1.51 -3.46 -4.63
C ALA A 96 -0.30 -4.41 -4.54
N ALA A 97 -0.10 -5.06 -3.39
CA ALA A 97 0.96 -6.05 -3.20
C ALA A 97 0.81 -7.25 -4.16
N GLY A 98 -0.40 -7.76 -4.34
CA GLY A 98 -0.70 -8.84 -5.30
C GLY A 98 -0.40 -8.44 -6.75
N CYS A 99 -0.79 -7.23 -7.16
CA CYS A 99 -0.49 -6.70 -8.50
C CYS A 99 1.02 -6.58 -8.74
N VAL A 100 1.78 -6.10 -7.75
CA VAL A 100 3.25 -6.00 -7.82
C VAL A 100 3.89 -7.39 -7.90
N TYR A 101 3.40 -8.34 -7.11
CA TYR A 101 3.89 -9.72 -7.15
C TYR A 101 3.68 -10.35 -8.53
N GLN A 102 2.50 -10.19 -9.12
CA GLN A 102 2.21 -10.69 -10.45
C GLN A 102 3.09 -10.04 -11.52
N ALA A 103 3.27 -8.71 -11.46
CA ALA A 103 4.16 -8.00 -12.38
C ALA A 103 5.62 -8.42 -12.26
N ALA A 104 6.10 -8.71 -11.04
CA ALA A 104 7.45 -9.23 -10.80
C ALA A 104 7.61 -10.62 -11.44
N ARG A 105 6.65 -11.53 -11.22
CA ARG A 105 6.66 -12.87 -11.82
C ARG A 105 6.67 -12.85 -13.35
N GLU A 106 5.90 -11.97 -13.98
CA GLU A 106 5.89 -11.81 -15.45
C GLU A 106 7.28 -11.36 -15.97
N GLN A 107 7.95 -10.46 -15.27
CA GLN A 107 9.29 -10.02 -15.61
C GLN A 107 10.35 -11.12 -15.38
N ASP A 108 10.24 -11.90 -14.31
CA ASP A 108 11.14 -13.02 -14.05
C ASP A 108 10.99 -14.13 -15.11
N ALA A 109 9.76 -14.39 -15.58
CA ALA A 109 9.51 -15.34 -16.67
C ALA A 109 10.12 -14.85 -18.00
N SER A 110 10.02 -13.56 -18.29
CA SER A 110 10.63 -12.95 -19.48
C SER A 110 12.17 -12.96 -19.43
N LYS A 111 12.76 -12.86 -18.22
CA LYS A 111 14.21 -12.84 -18.03
C LYS A 111 14.86 -14.23 -17.89
N ARG A 112 14.09 -15.31 -17.71
CA ARG A 112 14.63 -16.70 -17.66
C ARG A 112 15.32 -17.16 -18.94
N GLY A 113 15.13 -16.49 -20.08
CA GLY A 113 15.88 -16.73 -21.31
C GLY A 113 17.26 -16.04 -21.38
N LYS A 114 17.59 -15.16 -20.43
CA LYS A 114 18.89 -14.47 -20.37
C LYS A 114 19.55 -14.78 -19.04
N THR A 115 20.53 -15.69 -19.07
CA THR A 115 21.37 -16.09 -17.95
C THR A 115 21.93 -14.86 -17.23
N ASN A 116 21.86 -14.90 -15.89
CA ASN A 116 22.53 -14.01 -14.94
C ASN A 116 21.81 -12.72 -14.50
N PHE A 117 20.53 -12.81 -14.09
CA PHE A 117 19.95 -11.80 -13.19
C PHE A 117 19.57 -12.42 -11.85
N ARG A 118 20.38 -12.12 -10.83
CA ARG A 118 20.17 -12.52 -9.45
C ARG A 118 19.01 -11.70 -8.90
N CYS A 119 17.78 -12.16 -9.12
CA CYS A 119 16.59 -11.57 -8.51
C CYS A 119 16.75 -11.71 -6.98
N SER A 120 17.13 -10.62 -6.32
CA SER A 120 17.43 -10.57 -4.88
C SER A 120 16.18 -10.62 -4.02
N VAL A 121 15.07 -11.17 -4.54
CA VAL A 121 13.88 -11.52 -3.75
C VAL A 121 14.24 -12.75 -2.92
N ARG A 122 15.27 -12.63 -2.07
CA ARG A 122 15.38 -13.45 -0.87
C ARG A 122 14.19 -13.06 -0.03
N SER A 123 13.15 -13.89 -0.12
CA SER A 123 12.43 -14.39 1.04
C SER A 123 12.60 -13.51 2.28
N THR A 124 11.87 -12.39 2.35
CA THR A 124 11.56 -11.79 3.64
C THR A 124 10.35 -12.53 4.19
N PRO A 125 10.51 -13.42 5.20
CA PRO A 125 9.37 -13.90 5.94
C PRO A 125 8.91 -12.78 6.89
N ARG A 126 7.61 -12.76 7.21
CA ARG A 126 6.96 -11.98 8.30
C ARG A 126 6.77 -10.48 7.96
N HIS A 127 5.64 -9.81 8.21
CA HIS A 127 4.47 -10.06 9.04
C HIS A 127 3.22 -9.48 8.35
N PHE A 128 2.38 -10.32 7.77
CA PHE A 128 0.96 -9.97 7.54
C PHE A 128 0.18 -10.51 8.75
N LYS A 129 0.22 -9.80 9.87
CA LYS A 129 -0.65 -10.09 11.01
C LYS A 129 -2.04 -9.57 10.63
N LYS A 130 -2.91 -10.46 10.15
CA LYS A 130 -4.36 -10.18 10.07
C LYS A 130 -4.92 -10.08 11.51
N PRO A 131 -5.97 -9.27 11.72
CA PRO A 131 -6.64 -9.13 13.02
C PRO A 131 -7.22 -10.46 13.50
#